data_AF-A0A433RTV8-F1
#
_entry.id   AF-A0A433RTV8-F1
#
_cell.length_a   1.000
_cell.length_b   1.000
_cell.length_c   1.000
_cell.angle_alpha   90.00
_cell.angle_beta   90.00
_cell.angle_gamma   90.00
#
_symmetry.space_group_name_H-M   'P 1'
#
loop_
_entity.id
_entity.type
_entity.pdbx_description
1 polymer ?
#
loop_
_entity_poly.entity_id
_entity_poly.type
_entity_poly.pdbx_seq_one_letter_code
_entity_poly.pdbx_strand_id
1 'polypeptide(L)'
;MKKISFVIASVLLMLILGACSEEKKSDKAAKNVDTQYVGSYTLMSMGQADGNQLKNYRTVPLSEDLAYAEKIELKKNGDYVNIIQFYDDQSQEKMYQEIIQYDGYTNDGKNVHLTTTTDDNTYELKAYKNEDGSLMMNYDGLKQLQDNGATLTNSTATYDAYNVTEWYNKNNASQKSTQKLFFTDEGHLMSVTYSKADNTTSVLVYEK
;
A
#
# COMPACT_ATOMS: atom_id res chain seq x y z
N MET A 1 3.94 11.76 -65.30
CA MET A 1 3.45 10.85 -64.24
C MET A 1 3.95 11.36 -62.90
N LYS A 2 3.14 12.14 -62.17
CA LYS A 2 3.47 12.77 -60.88
C LYS A 2 2.39 12.39 -59.86
N LYS A 3 2.33 11.16 -59.35
CA LYS A 3 1.37 10.75 -58.29
C LYS A 3 1.84 9.52 -57.47
N ILE A 4 3.11 9.42 -57.11
CA ILE A 4 3.60 8.30 -56.26
C ILE A 4 4.20 8.76 -54.92
N SER A 5 4.43 10.06 -54.72
CA SER A 5 5.11 10.54 -53.51
C SER A 5 4.21 10.88 -52.32
N PHE A 6 2.89 10.69 -52.41
CA PHE A 6 1.94 11.11 -51.36
C PHE A 6 1.30 9.98 -50.56
N VAL A 7 1.57 8.71 -50.88
CA VAL A 7 0.95 7.55 -50.19
C VAL A 7 1.86 6.96 -49.11
N ILE A 8 3.18 7.16 -49.21
CA ILE A 8 4.14 6.61 -48.23
C ILE A 8 4.19 7.48 -46.95
N ALA A 9 3.91 8.78 -47.06
CA ALA A 9 3.88 9.68 -45.90
C ALA A 9 2.67 9.42 -44.96
N SER A 10 1.55 8.95 -45.49
CA SER A 10 0.32 8.70 -44.70
C SER A 10 0.39 7.41 -43.88
N VAL A 11 1.14 6.41 -44.34
CA VAL A 11 1.33 5.13 -43.63
C VAL A 11 2.36 5.28 -42.52
N LEU A 12 3.37 6.14 -42.70
CA LEU A 12 4.36 6.41 -41.65
C LEU A 12 3.78 7.22 -40.47
N LEU A 13 2.76 8.06 -40.70
CA LEU A 13 2.14 8.86 -39.65
C LEU A 13 1.19 8.06 -38.74
N MET A 14 0.59 6.96 -39.25
CA MET A 14 -0.24 6.06 -38.42
C MET A 14 0.60 5.16 -37.50
N LEU A 15 1.89 4.99 -37.76
CA LEU A 15 2.78 4.22 -36.89
C LEU A 15 3.30 5.02 -35.68
N ILE A 16 3.15 6.35 -35.68
CA ILE A 16 3.63 7.22 -34.59
C ILE A 16 2.51 7.52 -33.57
N LEU A 17 1.23 7.30 -33.93
CA LEU A 17 0.10 7.47 -33.01
C LEU A 17 -0.28 6.19 -32.23
N GLY A 18 0.38 5.07 -32.48
CA GLY A 18 0.22 3.83 -31.71
C GLY A 18 1.19 3.69 -30.53
N ALA A 19 2.14 4.62 -30.36
CA ALA A 19 3.19 4.55 -29.34
C ALA A 19 2.83 5.26 -28.01
N CYS A 20 1.56 5.61 -27.82
CA CYS A 20 0.98 5.84 -26.50
C CYS A 20 -0.11 4.79 -26.23
N SER A 21 0.17 3.51 -26.48
CA SER A 21 -0.47 2.51 -25.64
C SER A 21 0.19 2.65 -24.27
N GLU A 22 -0.51 3.29 -23.33
CA GLU A 22 -0.33 2.95 -21.92
C GLU A 22 -0.17 1.43 -21.88
N GLU A 23 0.95 0.95 -21.35
CA GLU A 23 1.08 -0.46 -21.03
C GLU A 23 -0.11 -0.78 -20.13
N LYS A 24 -1.16 -1.36 -20.71
CA LYS A 24 -2.18 -2.04 -19.94
C LYS A 24 -1.42 -3.12 -19.22
N LYS A 25 -1.06 -2.86 -17.96
CA LYS A 25 -0.71 -3.91 -16.99
C LYS A 25 -1.72 -5.01 -17.25
N SER A 26 -1.24 -6.17 -17.71
CA SER A 26 -2.13 -7.21 -18.20
C SER A 26 -3.20 -7.44 -17.13
N ASP A 27 -4.47 -7.46 -17.52
CA ASP A 27 -5.58 -7.99 -16.71
C ASP A 27 -5.35 -9.49 -16.50
N LYS A 28 -4.27 -9.85 -15.80
CA LYS A 28 -4.15 -11.11 -15.12
C LYS A 28 -5.05 -10.94 -13.91
N ALA A 29 -6.34 -11.18 -14.08
CA ALA A 29 -7.17 -11.55 -12.94
C ALA A 29 -6.39 -12.65 -12.20
N ALA A 30 -5.91 -12.35 -10.99
CA ALA A 30 -5.16 -13.30 -10.21
C ALA A 30 -5.99 -14.59 -10.12
N LYS A 31 -5.51 -15.63 -10.79
CA LYS A 31 -6.07 -16.98 -10.66
C LYS A 31 -5.95 -17.29 -9.18
N ASN A 32 -7.05 -17.67 -8.51
CA ASN A 32 -7.12 -17.94 -7.06
C ASN A 32 -7.40 -16.70 -6.18
N VAL A 33 -8.30 -15.81 -6.62
CA VAL A 33 -8.97 -14.84 -5.74
C VAL A 33 -10.43 -15.27 -5.59
N ASP A 34 -10.85 -15.60 -4.37
CA ASP A 34 -12.26 -15.76 -4.06
C ASP A 34 -12.93 -14.38 -3.93
N THR A 35 -13.92 -14.14 -4.78
CA THR A 35 -14.58 -12.84 -4.89
C THR A 35 -15.45 -12.46 -3.71
N GLN A 36 -15.88 -13.42 -2.87
CA GLN A 36 -16.69 -13.08 -1.69
C GLN A 36 -15.89 -12.22 -0.68
N TYR A 37 -14.57 -12.38 -0.67
CA TYR A 37 -13.64 -11.68 0.21
C TYR A 37 -13.03 -10.41 -0.41
N VAL A 38 -13.35 -10.10 -1.67
CA VAL A 38 -12.95 -8.83 -2.31
C VAL A 38 -13.70 -7.67 -1.67
N GLY A 39 -13.00 -6.58 -1.37
CA GLY A 39 -13.58 -5.37 -0.78
C GLY A 39 -12.56 -4.50 -0.08
N SER A 40 -13.08 -3.46 0.58
CA SER A 40 -12.33 -2.57 1.46
C SER A 40 -12.52 -3.03 2.90
N TYR A 41 -11.46 -3.02 3.70
CA TYR A 41 -11.48 -3.39 5.10
C TYR A 41 -10.82 -2.28 5.92
N THR A 42 -11.51 -1.73 6.89
CA THR A 42 -11.05 -0.62 7.74
C THR A 42 -10.62 -1.15 9.09
N LEU A 43 -9.50 -0.66 9.61
CA LEU A 43 -8.98 -1.03 10.92
C LEU A 43 -9.96 -0.61 12.01
N MET A 44 -10.34 -1.56 12.86
CA MET A 44 -11.29 -1.36 13.96
C MET A 44 -10.64 -1.49 15.32
N SER A 45 -9.64 -2.36 15.44
CA SER A 45 -8.90 -2.51 16.68
C SER A 45 -7.49 -2.99 16.43
N MET A 46 -6.61 -2.65 17.38
CA MET A 46 -5.23 -3.10 17.36
C MET A 46 -4.78 -3.54 18.74
N GLY A 47 -3.81 -4.44 18.80
CA GLY A 47 -3.18 -4.88 20.03
C GLY A 47 -1.71 -5.18 19.82
N GLN A 48 -0.93 -5.03 20.88
CA GLN A 48 0.48 -5.38 20.88
C GLN A 48 0.83 -6.13 22.17
N ALA A 49 1.74 -7.09 22.05
CA ALA A 49 2.26 -7.84 23.19
C ALA A 49 3.73 -8.20 22.95
N ASP A 50 4.46 -8.44 24.04
CA ASP A 50 5.83 -8.94 23.98
C ASP A 50 5.87 -10.45 23.67
N GLY A 51 6.97 -10.86 23.05
CA GLY A 51 7.24 -12.23 22.63
C GLY A 51 6.53 -12.64 21.34
N ASN A 52 6.61 -13.93 21.04
CA ASN A 52 5.98 -14.53 19.88
C ASN A 52 4.57 -15.04 20.22
N GLN A 53 3.59 -14.14 20.18
CA GLN A 53 2.17 -14.45 20.38
C GLN A 53 1.50 -14.96 19.10
N LEU A 54 2.23 -15.14 17.99
CA LEU A 54 1.64 -15.56 16.70
C LEU A 54 0.84 -16.86 16.79
N LYS A 55 1.20 -17.77 17.71
CA LYS A 55 0.46 -19.03 17.95
C LYS A 55 -0.83 -18.84 18.76
N ASN A 56 -0.89 -17.78 19.57
CA ASN A 56 -1.96 -17.48 20.51
C ASN A 56 -2.49 -16.06 20.30
N TYR A 57 -2.53 -15.55 19.07
CA TYR A 57 -2.86 -14.14 18.78
C TYR A 57 -4.17 -13.66 19.44
N ARG A 58 -5.11 -14.58 19.71
CA ARG A 58 -6.36 -14.33 20.45
C ARG A 58 -6.16 -13.84 21.89
N THR A 59 -4.97 -13.97 22.46
CA THR A 59 -4.63 -13.49 23.81
C THR A 59 -4.01 -12.10 23.82
N VAL A 60 -3.74 -11.51 22.65
CA VAL A 60 -3.24 -10.14 22.55
C VAL A 60 -4.40 -9.19 22.86
N PRO A 61 -4.29 -8.32 23.89
CA PRO A 61 -5.36 -7.37 24.22
C PRO A 61 -5.55 -6.38 23.07
N LEU A 62 -6.80 -6.22 22.61
CA LEU A 62 -7.17 -5.29 21.54
C LEU A 62 -7.74 -3.99 22.13
N SER A 63 -7.38 -2.86 21.54
CA SER A 63 -7.86 -1.50 21.84
C SER A 63 -8.59 -0.92 20.64
N GLU A 64 -9.60 -0.10 20.91
CA GLU A 64 -10.38 0.66 19.91
C GLU A 64 -9.86 2.10 19.73
N ASP A 65 -9.10 2.62 20.69
CA ASP A 65 -8.51 3.97 20.61
C ASP A 65 -7.30 3.94 19.65
N LEU A 66 -7.54 4.29 18.38
CA LEU A 66 -6.53 4.32 17.33
C LEU A 66 -6.09 5.75 17.03
N ALA A 67 -4.78 6.02 17.11
CA ALA A 67 -4.19 7.31 16.79
C ALA A 67 -3.92 7.51 15.28
N TYR A 68 -4.34 6.56 14.44
CA TYR A 68 -4.20 6.57 12.99
C TYR A 68 -5.31 5.71 12.38
N ALA A 69 -5.60 5.90 11.09
CA ALA A 69 -6.52 5.03 10.36
C ALA A 69 -5.75 4.12 9.40
N GLU A 70 -6.26 2.90 9.19
CA GLU A 70 -5.69 1.98 8.21
C GLU A 70 -6.79 1.29 7.42
N LYS A 71 -6.56 1.10 6.12
CA LYS A 71 -7.51 0.48 5.20
C LYS A 71 -6.77 -0.48 4.28
N ILE A 72 -7.31 -1.69 4.16
CA ILE A 72 -6.84 -2.71 3.22
C ILE A 72 -7.88 -2.87 2.11
N GLU A 73 -7.47 -2.73 0.86
CA GLU A 73 -8.27 -3.06 -0.31
C GLU A 73 -7.79 -4.38 -0.92
N LEU A 74 -8.67 -5.37 -0.92
CA LEU A 74 -8.48 -6.63 -1.64
C LEU A 74 -9.23 -6.56 -2.96
N LYS A 75 -8.51 -6.38 -4.07
CA LYS A 75 -9.12 -6.17 -5.40
C LYS A 75 -9.28 -7.49 -6.14
N LYS A 76 -10.30 -7.56 -7.01
CA LYS A 76 -10.62 -8.77 -7.80
C LYS A 76 -9.51 -9.16 -8.78
N ASN A 77 -8.70 -8.20 -9.21
CA ASN A 77 -7.57 -8.46 -10.09
C ASN A 77 -6.36 -9.08 -9.37
N GLY A 78 -6.39 -9.19 -8.03
CA GLY A 78 -5.27 -9.68 -7.24
C GLY A 78 -4.36 -8.60 -6.69
N ASP A 79 -4.76 -7.32 -6.78
CA ASP A 79 -4.02 -6.24 -6.13
C ASP A 79 -4.44 -6.14 -4.65
N TYR A 80 -3.44 -6.12 -3.78
CA TYR A 80 -3.55 -5.75 -2.38
C TYR A 80 -3.07 -4.32 -2.23
N VAL A 81 -3.87 -3.47 -1.59
CA VAL A 81 -3.49 -2.10 -1.27
C VAL A 81 -3.67 -1.87 0.22
N ASN A 82 -2.59 -1.62 0.95
CA ASN A 82 -2.68 -1.15 2.34
C ASN A 82 -2.43 0.35 2.38
N ILE A 83 -3.31 1.08 3.07
CA ILE A 83 -3.27 2.53 3.20
C ILE A 83 -3.28 2.87 4.68
N ILE A 84 -2.23 3.52 5.15
CA ILE A 84 -2.09 3.99 6.54
C ILE A 84 -2.14 5.52 6.53
N GLN A 85 -3.04 6.10 7.29
CA GLN A 85 -3.33 7.53 7.31
C GLN A 85 -3.03 8.10 8.69
N PHE A 86 -2.20 9.14 8.71
CA PHE A 86 -1.80 9.84 9.92
C PHE A 86 -2.41 11.23 9.95
N TYR A 87 -2.97 11.58 11.10
CA TYR A 87 -3.68 12.81 11.34
C TYR A 87 -2.95 13.65 12.40
N ASP A 88 -3.09 14.97 12.29
CA ASP A 88 -2.45 15.93 13.21
C ASP A 88 -2.96 15.76 14.64
N ASP A 89 -4.21 15.32 14.79
CA ASP A 89 -4.85 15.08 16.07
C ASP A 89 -5.92 13.97 16.01
N GLN A 90 -6.55 13.72 17.15
CA GLN A 90 -7.60 12.71 17.34
C GLN A 90 -8.92 13.07 16.64
N SER A 91 -9.10 14.29 16.13
CA SER A 91 -10.31 14.66 15.37
C SER A 91 -10.33 14.01 13.99
N GLN A 92 -9.17 13.57 13.50
CA GLN A 92 -8.97 13.00 12.16
C GLN A 92 -9.41 13.92 11.02
N GLU A 93 -9.55 15.23 11.27
CA GLU A 93 -9.96 16.19 10.25
C GLU A 93 -8.80 16.56 9.31
N LYS A 94 -7.56 16.53 9.82
CA LYS A 94 -6.38 17.03 9.11
C LYS A 94 -5.32 15.94 8.93
N MET A 95 -5.35 15.26 7.79
CA MET A 95 -4.34 14.27 7.41
C MET A 95 -3.04 14.96 7.01
N TYR A 96 -1.91 14.59 7.61
CA TYR A 96 -0.59 15.12 7.25
C TYR A 96 0.23 14.15 6.40
N GLN A 97 -0.06 12.85 6.51
CA GLN A 97 0.70 11.80 5.82
C GLN A 97 -0.18 10.59 5.49
N GLU A 98 0.02 10.02 4.31
CA GLU A 98 -0.52 8.72 3.90
C GLU A 98 0.63 7.83 3.43
N ILE A 99 0.70 6.59 3.90
CA ILE A 99 1.61 5.56 3.41
C ILE A 99 0.78 4.51 2.68
N ILE A 100 1.15 4.20 1.45
CA ILE A 100 0.45 3.23 0.61
C ILE A 100 1.42 2.13 0.21
N GLN A 101 1.05 0.90 0.52
CA GLN A 101 1.72 -0.32 0.07
C GLN A 101 0.86 -0.98 -0.99
N TYR A 102 1.49 -1.32 -2.10
CA TYR A 102 0.90 -2.10 -3.18
C TYR A 102 1.62 -3.44 -3.27
N ASP A 103 0.86 -4.53 -3.24
CA ASP A 103 1.36 -5.89 -3.46
C ASP A 103 0.41 -6.67 -4.37
N GLY A 104 0.88 -7.81 -4.89
CA GLY A 104 -0.01 -8.85 -5.38
C GLY A 104 -0.52 -9.74 -4.25
N TYR A 105 -1.71 -10.31 -4.37
CA TYR A 105 -2.21 -11.31 -3.43
C TYR A 105 -3.04 -12.43 -4.09
N THR A 106 -3.16 -13.53 -3.36
CA THR A 106 -4.14 -14.60 -3.60
C THR A 106 -4.87 -14.91 -2.29
N ASN A 107 -6.02 -15.57 -2.37
CA ASN A 107 -6.70 -16.07 -1.17
C ASN A 107 -7.39 -17.42 -1.44
N ASP A 108 -7.44 -18.26 -0.41
CA ASP A 108 -8.11 -19.58 -0.42
C ASP A 108 -9.47 -19.56 0.30
N GLY A 109 -10.03 -18.36 0.50
CA GLY A 109 -11.22 -18.11 1.29
C GLY A 109 -11.00 -18.10 2.81
N LYS A 110 -9.77 -18.34 3.28
CA LYS A 110 -9.42 -18.27 4.70
C LYS A 110 -8.15 -17.47 4.96
N ASN A 111 -7.14 -17.66 4.13
CA ASN A 111 -5.84 -17.05 4.23
C ASN A 111 -5.63 -16.10 3.06
N VAL A 112 -4.98 -14.97 3.34
CA VAL A 112 -4.51 -14.04 2.33
C VAL A 112 -3.00 -14.22 2.21
N HIS A 113 -2.55 -14.56 1.01
CA HIS A 113 -1.14 -14.74 0.69
C HIS A 113 -0.66 -13.58 -0.16
N LEU A 114 0.15 -12.70 0.44
CA LEU A 114 0.83 -11.63 -0.27
C LEU A 114 1.98 -12.20 -1.10
N THR A 115 2.08 -11.72 -2.34
CA THR A 115 3.17 -12.05 -3.26
C THR A 115 4.26 -11.02 -3.06
N THR A 116 5.16 -11.28 -2.12
CA THR A 116 6.22 -10.35 -1.71
C THR A 116 7.47 -10.48 -2.58
N THR A 117 7.32 -10.59 -3.89
CA THR A 117 8.45 -10.45 -4.83
C THR A 117 8.82 -8.97 -4.91
N THR A 118 10.11 -8.66 -4.88
CA THR A 118 10.63 -7.28 -4.87
C THR A 118 10.19 -6.45 -6.07
N ASP A 119 9.78 -7.10 -7.16
CA ASP A 119 9.36 -6.44 -8.40
C ASP A 119 7.87 -6.02 -8.37
N ASP A 120 7.07 -6.59 -7.47
CA ASP A 120 5.62 -6.36 -7.38
C ASP A 120 5.23 -5.52 -6.16
N ASN A 121 6.12 -5.40 -5.17
CA ASN A 121 5.90 -4.55 -4.00
C ASN A 121 6.37 -3.12 -4.26
N THR A 122 5.46 -2.15 -4.14
CA THR A 122 5.80 -0.72 -4.17
C THR A 122 5.21 0.02 -2.99
N TYR A 123 5.96 1.02 -2.50
CA TYR A 123 5.53 1.91 -1.44
C TYR A 123 5.54 3.36 -1.91
N GLU A 124 4.42 4.05 -1.66
CA GLU A 124 4.26 5.49 -1.85
C GLU A 124 4.01 6.16 -0.50
N LEU A 125 4.57 7.35 -0.32
CA LEU A 125 4.21 8.25 0.76
C LEU A 125 3.63 9.52 0.17
N LYS A 126 2.43 9.92 0.59
CA LYS A 126 1.88 11.25 0.32
C LYS A 126 2.04 12.14 1.54
N ALA A 127 2.73 13.26 1.38
CA ALA A 127 2.87 14.30 2.39
C ALA A 127 1.92 15.45 2.03
N TYR A 128 0.95 15.71 2.90
CA TYR A 128 -0.11 16.69 2.63
C TYR A 128 0.33 18.13 2.93
N LYS A 129 -0.29 19.09 2.25
CA LYS A 129 0.05 20.51 2.29
C LYS A 129 -0.99 21.33 3.05
N ASN A 130 -0.51 22.38 3.72
CA ASN A 130 -1.33 23.49 4.19
C ASN A 130 -1.84 24.32 3.00
N GLU A 131 -2.79 25.22 3.27
CA GLU A 131 -3.37 26.13 2.25
C GLU A 131 -2.31 27.04 1.58
N ASP A 132 -1.24 27.36 2.29
CA ASP A 132 -0.11 28.14 1.77
C ASP A 132 0.86 27.34 0.88
N GLY A 133 0.60 26.04 0.71
CA GLY A 133 1.42 25.11 -0.07
C GLY A 133 2.61 24.51 0.67
N SER A 134 2.86 24.89 1.94
CA SER A 134 3.86 24.25 2.78
C SER A 134 3.42 22.85 3.20
N LEU A 135 4.36 21.92 3.36
CA LEU A 135 4.02 20.57 3.85
C LEU A 135 3.62 20.63 5.33
N MET A 136 2.57 19.88 5.68
CA MET A 136 2.08 19.74 7.05
C MET A 136 3.02 18.89 7.91
N MET A 137 3.72 17.92 7.29
CA MET A 137 4.80 17.19 7.94
C MET A 137 5.92 18.16 8.35
N ASN A 138 6.48 17.98 9.54
CA ASN A 138 7.61 18.80 9.98
C ASN A 138 8.83 18.66 9.05
N TYR A 139 9.65 19.71 8.99
CA TYR A 139 10.83 19.75 8.11
C TYR A 139 11.79 18.57 8.36
N ASP A 140 11.96 18.18 9.63
CA ASP A 140 12.83 17.06 10.01
C ASP A 140 12.32 15.72 9.47
N GLY A 141 11.02 15.48 9.45
CA GLY A 141 10.41 14.28 8.89
C GLY A 141 10.60 14.19 7.38
N LEU A 142 10.37 15.29 6.66
CA LEU A 142 10.62 15.36 5.23
C LEU A 142 12.11 15.17 4.89
N LYS A 143 12.98 15.82 5.65
CA LYS A 143 14.43 15.69 5.46
C LYS A 143 14.89 14.27 5.70
N GLN A 144 14.45 13.63 6.79
CA GLN A 144 14.75 12.23 7.04
C GLN A 144 14.25 11.33 5.92
N LEU A 145 13.06 11.60 5.37
CA LEU A 145 12.51 10.84 4.25
C LEU A 145 13.42 10.92 3.01
N GLN A 146 13.85 12.13 2.64
CA GLN A 146 14.72 12.38 1.49
C GLN A 146 16.14 11.84 1.71
N ASP A 147 16.72 12.05 2.89
CA ASP A 147 18.05 11.53 3.26
C ASP A 147 18.08 9.99 3.22
N ASN A 148 16.92 9.36 3.32
CA ASN A 148 16.71 7.92 3.25
C ASN A 148 16.43 7.39 1.83
N GLY A 149 16.54 8.22 0.80
CA GLY A 149 16.44 7.80 -0.60
C GLY A 149 15.03 7.89 -1.20
N ALA A 150 14.09 8.55 -0.52
CA ALA A 150 12.79 8.82 -1.11
C ALA A 150 12.88 9.78 -2.31
N THR A 151 12.11 9.51 -3.36
CA THR A 151 12.12 10.30 -4.59
C THR A 151 10.76 10.90 -4.85
N LEU A 152 10.68 12.22 -5.09
CA LEU A 152 9.44 12.89 -5.45
C LEU A 152 8.96 12.39 -6.82
N THR A 153 7.76 11.82 -6.87
CA THR A 153 7.16 11.27 -8.11
C THR A 153 6.05 12.15 -8.65
N ASN A 154 5.30 12.81 -7.76
CA ASN A 154 4.20 13.69 -8.15
C ASN A 154 4.07 14.83 -7.14
N SER A 155 3.66 16.01 -7.61
CA SER A 155 3.40 17.17 -6.77
C SER A 155 2.08 17.81 -7.19
N THR A 156 1.18 17.96 -6.23
CA THR A 156 -0.15 18.54 -6.43
C THR A 156 -0.36 19.74 -5.50
N ALA A 157 -1.49 20.42 -5.63
CA ALA A 157 -1.90 21.45 -4.67
C ALA A 157 -2.16 20.88 -3.25
N THR A 158 -2.50 19.59 -3.14
CA THR A 158 -2.94 18.97 -1.89
C THR A 158 -1.85 18.16 -1.21
N TYR A 159 -0.95 17.54 -1.97
CA TYR A 159 0.13 16.70 -1.45
C TYR A 159 1.30 16.60 -2.42
N ASP A 160 2.46 16.23 -1.87
CA ASP A 160 3.61 15.69 -2.60
C ASP A 160 3.68 14.18 -2.38
N ALA A 161 3.81 13.41 -3.47
CA ALA A 161 3.97 11.96 -3.42
C ALA A 161 5.42 11.57 -3.67
N TYR A 162 5.89 10.63 -2.85
CA TYR A 162 7.25 10.13 -2.88
C TYR A 162 7.24 8.62 -3.04
N ASN A 163 8.07 8.09 -3.95
CA ASN A 163 8.39 6.68 -3.96
C ASN A 163 9.42 6.41 -2.85
N VAL A 164 9.06 5.50 -1.95
CA VAL A 164 9.83 5.12 -0.76
C VAL A 164 10.16 3.63 -0.74
N THR A 165 9.97 2.95 -1.88
CA THR A 165 10.07 1.49 -2.02
C THR A 165 11.44 0.94 -1.62
N GLU A 166 12.52 1.55 -2.11
CA GLU A 166 13.88 1.08 -1.80
C GLU A 166 14.19 1.18 -0.30
N TRP A 167 13.77 2.28 0.32
CA TRP A 167 13.96 2.49 1.75
C TRP A 167 13.15 1.49 2.58
N TYR A 168 11.88 1.29 2.26
CA TYR A 168 11.04 0.30 2.95
C TYR A 168 11.58 -1.11 2.79
N ASN A 169 11.98 -1.51 1.59
CA ASN A 169 12.53 -2.85 1.35
C ASN A 169 13.83 -3.09 2.14
N LYS A 170 14.71 -2.09 2.22
CA LYS A 170 15.94 -2.17 3.02
C LYS A 170 15.65 -2.36 4.52
N ASN A 171 14.65 -1.66 5.04
CA ASN A 171 14.31 -1.71 6.47
C ASN A 171 13.42 -2.90 6.84
N ASN A 172 12.47 -3.30 6.00
CA ASN A 172 11.68 -4.52 6.24
C ASN A 172 12.57 -5.76 6.27
N ALA A 173 13.57 -5.84 5.39
CA ALA A 173 14.55 -6.92 5.42
C ALA A 173 15.36 -6.94 6.74
N SER A 174 15.57 -5.79 7.38
CA SER A 174 16.32 -5.70 8.65
C SER A 174 15.45 -6.05 9.86
N GLN A 175 14.14 -5.79 9.81
CA GLN A 175 13.21 -6.06 10.93
C GLN A 175 12.93 -7.56 11.16
N LYS A 176 13.21 -8.43 10.18
CA LYS A 176 13.00 -9.89 10.27
C LYS A 176 11.60 -10.24 10.81
N SER A 177 10.59 -9.55 10.30
CA SER A 177 9.20 -9.76 10.69
C SER A 177 8.60 -10.97 10.00
N THR A 178 7.57 -11.55 10.60
CA THR A 178 6.72 -12.58 9.98
C THR A 178 5.28 -12.15 10.10
N GLN A 179 4.59 -12.08 8.97
CA GLN A 179 3.20 -11.64 8.90
C GLN A 179 2.29 -12.81 8.52
N LYS A 180 1.07 -12.80 9.06
CA LYS A 180 -0.04 -13.64 8.61
C LYS A 180 -1.28 -12.78 8.43
N LEU A 181 -1.94 -12.91 7.28
CA LEU A 181 -3.25 -12.33 7.01
C LEU A 181 -4.27 -13.45 6.80
N PHE A 182 -5.41 -13.36 7.45
CA PHE A 182 -6.48 -14.35 7.35
C PHE A 182 -7.84 -13.77 7.73
N PHE A 183 -8.90 -14.42 7.28
CA PHE A 183 -10.26 -14.15 7.72
C PHE A 183 -10.56 -14.94 9.00
N THR A 184 -11.13 -14.25 9.97
CA THR A 184 -11.73 -14.85 11.16
C THR A 184 -13.00 -15.61 10.80
N ASP A 185 -13.48 -16.46 11.70
CA ASP A 185 -14.74 -17.21 11.47
C ASP A 185 -15.95 -16.25 11.45
N GLU A 186 -15.81 -15.08 12.09
CA GLU A 186 -16.76 -13.97 12.09
C GLU A 186 -16.69 -13.10 10.81
N GLY A 187 -15.73 -13.35 9.93
CA GLY A 187 -15.59 -12.66 8.64
C GLY A 187 -14.71 -11.40 8.65
N HIS A 188 -14.17 -11.00 9.79
CA HIS A 188 -13.17 -9.93 9.87
C HIS A 188 -11.85 -10.34 9.21
N LEU A 189 -11.17 -9.40 8.55
CA LEU A 189 -9.79 -9.58 8.13
C LEU A 189 -8.88 -9.32 9.32
N MET A 190 -7.87 -10.17 9.54
CA MET A 190 -6.92 -10.02 10.63
C MET A 190 -5.49 -10.09 10.09
N SER A 191 -4.64 -9.15 10.53
CA SER A 191 -3.20 -9.13 10.28
C SER A 191 -2.47 -9.37 11.60
N VAL A 192 -1.59 -10.36 11.63
CA VAL A 192 -0.74 -10.64 12.79
C VAL A 192 0.71 -10.61 12.36
N THR A 193 1.47 -9.69 12.96
CA THR A 193 2.89 -9.47 12.65
C THR A 193 3.73 -9.70 13.88
N TYR A 194 4.69 -10.63 13.80
CA TYR A 194 5.73 -10.78 14.82
C TYR A 194 7.03 -10.15 14.32
N SER A 195 7.59 -9.23 15.10
CA SER A 195 8.89 -8.59 14.84
C SER A 195 9.95 -9.24 15.74
N LYS A 196 10.98 -9.83 15.12
CA LYS A 196 12.11 -10.40 15.87
C LYS A 196 13.07 -9.32 16.38
N ALA A 197 13.07 -8.15 15.76
CA ALA A 197 13.98 -7.06 16.11
C ALA A 197 13.68 -6.48 17.50
N ASP A 198 12.40 -6.32 17.83
CA ASP A 198 11.91 -5.80 19.10
C ASP A 198 11.24 -6.88 19.98
N ASN A 199 11.09 -8.10 19.46
CA ASN A 199 10.43 -9.21 20.13
C ASN A 199 8.97 -8.87 20.50
N THR A 200 8.22 -8.26 19.58
CA THR A 200 6.80 -7.93 19.77
C THR A 200 5.91 -8.62 18.75
N THR A 201 4.65 -8.85 19.12
CA THR A 201 3.57 -9.29 18.23
C THR A 201 2.50 -8.21 18.18
N SER A 202 2.18 -7.74 16.98
CA SER A 202 1.06 -6.83 16.72
C SER A 202 -0.09 -7.61 16.09
N VAL A 203 -1.31 -7.33 16.53
CA VAL A 203 -2.56 -7.87 15.97
C VAL A 203 -3.42 -6.70 15.54
N LEU A 204 -3.89 -6.73 14.30
CA LEU A 204 -4.76 -5.72 13.71
C LEU A 204 -6.01 -6.42 13.17
N VAL A 205 -7.18 -5.88 13.49
CA VAL A 205 -8.49 -6.43 13.08
C VAL A 205 -9.22 -5.40 12.24
N TYR A 206 -9.67 -5.83 11.07
CA TYR A 206 -10.31 -4.97 10.07
C TYR A 206 -11.72 -5.47 9.73
N GLU A 207 -12.64 -4.54 9.56
CA GLU A 207 -14.04 -4.77 9.17
C GLU A 207 -14.32 -4.26 7.77
N LYS A 208 -15.19 -4.98 7.05
CA LYS A 208 -15.53 -4.73 5.66
C LYS A 208 -16.59 -3.65 5.49
#